data_AF-A0A2G6H3J4-F1
#
_entry.id   AF-A0A2G6H3J4-F1
#
_cell.length_a   1.000
_cell.length_b   1.000
_cell.length_c   1.000
_cell.angle_alpha   90.00
_cell.angle_beta   90.00
_cell.angle_gamma   90.00
#
_symmetry.space_group_name_H-M   'P 1'
#
loop_
_entity.id
_entity.type
_entity.pdbx_description
1 polymer ?
#
loop_
_entity_poly.entity_id
_entity_poly.type
_entity_poly.pdbx_seq_one_letter_code
_entity_poly.pdbx_strand_id
1 'polypeptide(L)'
;MGYHSKHTFMFPFQWDYIDKKRDFYNNRTNLADFQRLFEAIDNGFQLTPFKIGYDVDKYNEFSYFHPFARKALYYTEDNRLLRYYEIEHPNGEYHIEYLKEGNNTKAYENQLLALTLDNICVHVYATGVGVVTFNITNYKYPNKEAILAINEFGRRMYPQFMSKGNRLAAKGVFLPNRLWGRIADFEFDEDFSAYQLDIQTDGIFLPPDHIKKVFGYKGKEQIGDHGQKFVFRKREEQKGTIRISPVTDDRMFFLSHYNKADLVDQLAKRTDPEKEPIAYAFELDNFWYAYIFGDKEGPSIADDRMQRNDILKATYTRWLDTEKRGWGSGSLYGISRDSFVSIGTDFIGQHMQTMYYQMAILCLVQRASILRFSWEISQIINRLFANKKVKPEQAIRELYENYIRFINQIYFREITPQIQGIELYNLFQKEMNLEKEAKDLDGEMQELFNYLSVKEQTHLGQMANLFLPLTLLIGFFSMHSINDHFFNRNLSSIGINANLTLYDLVTTILAIWTIIVFMLFIFRNKFKH
;
A
#
# COMPACT_ATOMS: atom_id res chain seq x y z
N MET A 1 37.50 -0.24 0.62
CA MET A 1 36.97 -1.48 0.01
C MET A 1 35.63 -1.12 -0.63
N GLY A 2 35.46 -1.38 -1.93
CA GLY A 2 34.15 -1.21 -2.58
C GLY A 2 33.17 -2.30 -2.12
N TYR A 3 31.88 -2.02 -2.12
CA TYR A 3 30.85 -3.02 -1.86
C TYR A 3 30.66 -3.94 -3.08
N HIS A 4 30.17 -5.17 -2.85
CA HIS A 4 29.84 -6.12 -3.90
C HIS A 4 28.38 -6.02 -4.33
N SER A 5 27.48 -5.84 -3.37
CA SER A 5 26.07 -5.60 -3.66
C SER A 5 25.38 -4.78 -2.57
N LYS A 6 24.26 -4.19 -2.92
CA LYS A 6 23.32 -3.55 -2.00
C LYS A 6 21.96 -4.22 -2.11
N HIS A 7 21.26 -4.31 -1.00
CA HIS A 7 19.98 -5.02 -0.87
C HIS A 7 19.06 -4.20 0.02
N THR A 8 17.82 -4.03 -0.40
CA THR A 8 16.79 -3.36 0.39
C THR A 8 15.58 -4.26 0.48
N PHE A 9 15.18 -4.68 1.68
CA PHE A 9 13.97 -5.47 1.89
C PHE A 9 12.83 -4.57 2.34
N MET A 10 11.71 -4.61 1.63
CA MET A 10 10.58 -3.70 1.77
C MET A 10 9.31 -4.47 2.16
N PHE A 11 8.80 -4.22 3.35
CA PHE A 11 7.56 -4.77 3.88
C PHE A 11 6.42 -3.74 3.80
N PRO A 12 5.57 -3.79 2.76
CA PRO A 12 4.37 -2.97 2.71
C PRO A 12 3.29 -3.51 3.66
N PHE A 13 2.66 -2.61 4.40
CA PHE A 13 1.62 -2.92 5.38
C PHE A 13 0.45 -1.93 5.31
N GLN A 14 -0.71 -2.36 5.78
CA GLN A 14 -1.84 -1.49 6.10
C GLN A 14 -1.86 -1.24 7.60
N TRP A 15 -2.44 -0.12 8.00
CA TRP A 15 -2.62 0.21 9.41
C TRP A 15 -4.01 0.79 9.71
N ASP A 16 -4.53 0.46 10.89
CA ASP A 16 -5.83 0.92 11.38
C ASP A 16 -5.73 1.36 12.83
N TYR A 17 -5.98 2.64 13.10
CA TYR A 17 -6.21 3.10 14.46
C TYR A 17 -7.57 2.64 14.97
N ILE A 18 -7.57 1.98 16.13
CA ILE A 18 -8.77 1.37 16.72
C ILE A 18 -9.36 2.31 17.78
N ASP A 19 -10.54 2.87 17.50
CA ASP A 19 -11.35 3.61 18.47
C ASP A 19 -12.81 3.13 18.46
N LYS A 20 -13.35 2.80 19.65
CA LYS A 20 -14.69 2.22 19.86
C LYS A 20 -15.84 3.10 19.36
N LYS A 21 -15.59 4.37 19.02
CA LYS A 21 -16.61 5.35 18.60
C LYS A 21 -16.50 5.78 17.13
N ARG A 22 -15.54 5.26 16.35
CA ARG A 22 -15.21 5.81 15.02
C ARG A 22 -14.96 4.70 14.00
N ASP A 23 -16.03 4.30 13.31
CA ASP A 23 -16.00 3.23 12.30
C ASP A 23 -15.67 3.74 10.88
N PHE A 24 -15.28 5.01 10.78
CA PHE A 24 -15.04 5.73 9.52
C PHE A 24 -13.57 5.72 9.11
N TYR A 25 -13.33 5.74 7.80
CA TYR A 25 -12.00 5.62 7.19
C TYR A 25 -11.02 6.67 7.72
N ASN A 26 -11.38 7.96 7.66
CA ASN A 26 -10.50 9.07 8.07
C ASN A 26 -10.01 8.96 9.52
N ASN A 27 -10.83 8.39 10.39
CA ASN A 27 -10.48 8.21 11.80
C ASN A 27 -9.50 7.06 12.00
N ARG A 28 -9.58 6.01 11.18
CA ARG A 28 -8.70 4.85 11.24
C ARG A 28 -7.34 5.13 10.60
N THR A 29 -7.27 6.06 9.64
CA THR A 29 -6.05 6.39 8.89
C THR A 29 -5.47 7.77 9.23
N ASN A 30 -5.77 8.31 10.42
CA ASN A 30 -5.24 9.59 10.87
C ASN A 30 -3.75 9.51 11.25
N LEU A 31 -2.87 10.10 10.43
CA LEU A 31 -1.42 10.08 10.65
C LEU A 31 -0.98 10.65 12.00
N ALA A 32 -1.73 11.61 12.57
CA ALA A 32 -1.40 12.17 13.87
C ALA A 32 -1.52 11.12 14.99
N ASP A 33 -2.47 10.18 14.87
CA ASP A 33 -2.64 9.08 15.82
C ASP A 33 -1.52 8.04 15.65
N PHE A 34 -1.13 7.74 14.41
CA PHE A 34 0.04 6.89 14.15
C PHE A 34 1.30 7.50 14.75
N GLN A 35 1.60 8.76 14.43
CA GLN A 35 2.77 9.46 14.92
C GLN A 35 2.82 9.47 16.46
N ARG A 36 1.73 9.88 17.10
CA ARG A 36 1.65 9.91 18.57
C ARG A 36 1.94 8.55 19.21
N LEU A 37 1.47 7.46 18.63
CA LEU A 37 1.71 6.12 19.18
C LEU A 37 3.10 5.58 18.84
N PHE A 38 3.61 5.88 17.65
CA PHE A 38 4.92 5.43 17.18
C PHE A 38 6.06 6.15 17.92
N GLU A 39 5.92 7.46 18.18
CA GLU A 39 6.88 8.23 18.99
C GLU A 39 6.81 7.89 20.49
N ALA A 40 5.70 7.30 20.95
CA ALA A 40 5.53 6.90 22.35
C ALA A 40 6.11 5.51 22.66
N ILE A 41 6.40 4.70 21.63
CA ILE A 41 7.09 3.42 21.81
C ILE A 41 8.59 3.64 21.71
N ASP A 42 9.34 2.97 22.57
CA ASP A 42 10.79 3.01 22.58
C ASP A 42 11.30 1.95 21.59
N ASN A 43 11.42 2.36 20.33
CA ASN A 43 11.84 1.53 19.19
C ASN A 43 13.06 2.12 18.43
N GLY A 44 13.63 3.24 18.92
CA GLY A 44 14.82 3.89 18.35
C GLY A 44 14.57 4.78 17.12
N PHE A 45 13.37 4.77 16.53
CA PHE A 45 13.08 5.51 15.30
C PHE A 45 12.92 7.00 15.53
N GLN A 46 13.48 7.81 14.63
CA GLN A 46 13.36 9.27 14.65
C GLN A 46 12.56 9.76 13.46
N LEU A 47 11.65 10.73 13.69
CA LEU A 47 10.91 11.40 12.63
C LEU A 47 11.86 12.34 11.87
N THR A 48 12.17 12.02 10.61
CA THR A 48 13.27 12.68 9.86
C THR A 48 12.72 13.42 8.64
N PRO A 49 12.58 14.75 8.66
CA PRO A 49 12.21 15.52 7.48
C PRO A 49 13.34 15.52 6.44
N PHE A 50 12.98 15.37 5.17
CA PHE A 50 13.91 15.48 4.06
C PHE A 50 14.40 16.93 3.94
N LYS A 51 15.72 17.10 3.99
CA LYS A 51 16.40 18.40 3.89
C LYS A 51 17.56 18.27 2.90
N ILE A 52 17.57 19.11 1.88
CA ILE A 52 18.63 19.15 0.86
C ILE A 52 19.93 19.66 1.49
N GLY A 53 19.89 20.80 2.19
CA GLY A 53 21.10 21.41 2.75
C GLY A 53 22.17 21.69 1.69
N TYR A 54 23.44 21.39 2.01
CA TYR A 54 24.58 21.45 1.07
C TYR A 54 24.88 20.09 0.41
N ASP A 55 23.99 19.11 0.56
CA ASP A 55 24.18 17.75 0.05
C ASP A 55 23.80 17.68 -1.43
N VAL A 56 24.81 17.42 -2.27
CA VAL A 56 24.68 17.36 -3.74
C VAL A 56 23.82 16.17 -4.16
N ASP A 57 23.94 15.03 -3.48
CA ASP A 57 23.21 13.82 -3.82
C ASP A 57 21.72 14.00 -3.52
N LYS A 58 21.39 14.61 -2.38
CA LYS A 58 19.99 14.97 -2.06
C LYS A 58 19.41 15.99 -3.02
N TYR A 59 20.20 16.95 -3.50
CA TYR A 59 19.73 17.89 -4.52
C TYR A 59 19.42 17.16 -5.84
N ASN A 60 20.32 16.28 -6.29
CA ASN A 60 20.14 15.51 -7.51
C ASN A 60 18.91 14.60 -7.42
N GLU A 61 18.75 13.87 -6.32
CA GLU A 61 17.59 13.01 -6.07
C GLU A 61 16.28 13.81 -6.02
N PHE A 62 16.26 14.95 -5.33
CA PHE A 62 15.04 15.76 -5.20
C PHE A 62 14.65 16.44 -6.52
N SER A 63 15.63 16.93 -7.28
CA SER A 63 15.41 17.58 -8.58
C SER A 63 15.05 16.60 -9.70
N TYR A 64 15.41 15.32 -9.54
CA TYR A 64 15.03 14.24 -10.47
C TYR A 64 13.52 14.09 -10.64
N PHE A 65 12.73 14.33 -9.59
CA PHE A 65 11.27 14.17 -9.62
C PHE A 65 10.53 15.47 -9.94
N HIS A 66 9.38 15.33 -10.59
CA HIS A 66 8.44 16.42 -10.80
C HIS A 66 7.97 17.02 -9.46
N PRO A 67 7.77 18.35 -9.36
CA PRO A 67 7.36 18.99 -8.10
C PRO A 67 6.09 18.40 -7.47
N PHE A 68 5.12 17.96 -8.27
CA PHE A 68 3.88 17.37 -7.76
C PHE A 68 4.08 15.98 -7.13
N ALA A 69 5.09 15.21 -7.58
CA ALA A 69 5.37 13.87 -7.06
C ALA A 69 6.14 13.90 -5.75
N ARG A 70 6.97 14.94 -5.52
CA ARG A 70 7.86 15.06 -4.35
C ARG A 70 7.14 14.93 -3.01
N LYS A 71 5.90 15.40 -2.88
CA LYS A 71 5.11 15.28 -1.64
C LYS A 71 4.74 13.83 -1.28
N ALA A 72 4.71 12.93 -2.26
CA ALA A 72 4.47 11.50 -2.05
C ALA A 72 5.76 10.73 -1.75
N LEU A 73 6.93 11.30 -2.07
CA LEU A 73 8.23 10.66 -1.94
C LEU A 73 8.98 11.13 -0.69
N TYR A 74 8.89 12.42 -0.38
CA TYR A 74 9.68 13.06 0.66
C TYR A 74 8.80 13.64 1.77
N TYR A 75 9.09 13.26 3.01
CA TYR A 75 8.49 13.90 4.17
C TYR A 75 9.08 15.30 4.38
N THR A 76 8.23 16.30 4.50
CA THR A 76 8.58 17.66 4.93
C THR A 76 7.69 18.04 6.11
N GLU A 77 8.09 19.00 6.94
CA GLU A 77 7.35 19.34 8.17
C GLU A 77 5.91 19.80 7.90
N ASP A 78 5.65 20.39 6.73
CA ASP A 78 4.33 20.79 6.24
C ASP A 78 3.55 19.67 5.54
N ASN A 79 4.17 18.50 5.33
CA ASN A 79 3.58 17.38 4.62
C ASN A 79 2.50 16.70 5.47
N ARG A 80 1.29 16.59 4.93
CA ARG A 80 0.15 15.89 5.56
C ARG A 80 -0.13 14.51 4.98
N LEU A 81 0.64 14.10 3.97
CA LEU A 81 0.47 12.86 3.21
C LEU A 81 1.36 11.73 3.72
N LEU A 82 2.57 12.05 4.17
CA LEU A 82 3.62 11.11 4.54
C LEU A 82 4.22 11.44 5.91
N ARG A 83 4.63 10.42 6.66
CA ARG A 83 5.62 10.48 7.74
C ARG A 83 6.76 9.54 7.40
N TYR A 84 7.98 9.97 7.68
CA TYR A 84 9.19 9.18 7.45
C TYR A 84 9.96 9.08 8.75
N TYR A 85 10.20 7.83 9.17
CA TYR A 85 11.03 7.54 10.31
C TYR A 85 12.27 6.77 9.89
N GLU A 86 13.37 6.97 10.60
CA GLU A 86 14.64 6.32 10.29
C GLU A 86 15.42 5.98 11.57
N ILE A 87 16.12 4.85 11.50
CA ILE A 87 17.26 4.52 12.35
C ILE A 87 18.46 4.39 11.43
N GLU A 88 19.44 5.27 11.59
CA GLU A 88 20.72 5.21 10.89
C GLU A 88 21.83 5.22 11.94
N HIS A 89 22.73 4.25 11.87
CA HIS A 89 23.86 4.16 12.79
C HIS A 89 25.01 3.38 12.13
N PRO A 90 26.28 3.79 12.31
CA PRO A 90 27.41 3.03 11.80
C PRO A 90 27.48 1.64 12.42
N ASN A 91 28.05 0.68 11.68
CA ASN A 91 28.30 -0.69 12.16
C ASN A 91 27.04 -1.49 12.52
N GLY A 92 25.90 -1.23 11.86
CA GLY A 92 24.76 -2.13 11.95
C GLY A 92 25.09 -3.50 11.34
N GLU A 93 24.48 -4.55 11.88
CA GLU A 93 24.73 -5.94 11.51
C GLU A 93 23.44 -6.60 11.05
N TYR A 94 23.51 -7.35 9.95
CA TYR A 94 22.43 -8.20 9.46
C TYR A 94 22.99 -9.57 9.09
N HIS A 95 22.54 -10.61 9.81
CA HIS A 95 23.04 -11.97 9.65
C HIS A 95 21.93 -12.89 9.15
N ILE A 96 22.27 -13.69 8.14
CA ILE A 96 21.38 -14.69 7.54
C ILE A 96 22.02 -16.06 7.70
N GLU A 97 21.36 -16.94 8.44
CA GLU A 97 21.73 -18.34 8.55
C GLU A 97 20.75 -19.21 7.76
N TYR A 98 21.27 -20.06 6.88
CA TYR A 98 20.44 -20.92 6.03
C TYR A 98 21.12 -22.26 5.74
N LEU A 99 20.31 -23.26 5.38
CA LEU A 99 20.83 -24.58 4.98
C LEU A 99 21.06 -24.62 3.47
N LYS A 100 22.21 -25.16 3.08
CA LYS A 100 22.56 -25.49 1.70
C LYS A 100 22.88 -26.98 1.60
N GLU A 101 22.43 -27.64 0.54
CA GLU A 101 22.79 -29.04 0.30
C GLU A 101 24.29 -29.12 -0.01
N GLY A 102 25.01 -30.00 0.70
CA GLY A 102 26.44 -30.19 0.50
C GLY A 102 26.74 -30.86 -0.84
N ASN A 103 27.82 -30.45 -1.50
CA ASN A 103 28.17 -30.94 -2.85
C ASN A 103 28.43 -32.46 -2.93
N ASN A 104 28.82 -33.11 -1.82
CA ASN A 104 29.28 -34.51 -1.81
C ASN A 104 28.57 -35.42 -0.80
N THR A 105 27.67 -34.86 0.02
CA THR A 105 26.87 -35.60 0.99
C THR A 105 25.46 -35.07 0.86
N LYS A 106 24.43 -35.93 0.80
CA LYS A 106 23.02 -35.52 0.92
C LYS A 106 22.67 -34.90 2.29
N ALA A 107 23.67 -34.34 2.99
CA ALA A 107 23.56 -33.64 4.25
C ALA A 107 23.55 -32.14 3.97
N TYR A 108 22.69 -31.43 4.68
CA TYR A 108 22.64 -29.98 4.64
C TYR A 108 23.72 -29.38 5.52
N GLU A 109 24.44 -28.39 5.00
CA GLU A 109 25.41 -27.59 5.71
C GLU A 109 24.82 -26.22 6.07
N ASN A 110 25.13 -25.76 7.27
CA ASN A 110 24.70 -24.45 7.74
C ASN A 110 25.63 -23.37 7.18
N GLN A 111 25.06 -22.37 6.54
CA GLN A 111 25.75 -21.25 5.91
C GLN A 111 25.42 -19.96 6.65
N LEU A 112 26.40 -19.06 6.78
CA LEU A 112 26.25 -17.77 7.43
C LEU A 112 26.70 -16.63 6.51
N LEU A 113 25.78 -15.70 6.26
CA LEU A 113 26.05 -14.44 5.57
C LEU A 113 25.99 -13.30 6.57
N ALA A 114 27.14 -12.67 6.84
CA ALA A 114 27.26 -11.52 7.73
C ALA A 114 27.41 -10.21 6.93
N LEU A 115 26.35 -9.40 6.93
CA LEU A 115 26.19 -8.18 6.13
C LEU A 115 26.13 -6.94 7.01
N THR A 116 26.27 -5.76 6.40
CA THR A 116 26.12 -4.47 7.10
C THR A 116 24.68 -3.99 6.97
N LEU A 117 24.01 -3.72 8.10
CA LEU A 117 22.72 -3.04 8.13
C LEU A 117 22.99 -1.53 8.17
N ASP A 118 22.66 -0.81 7.10
CA ASP A 118 22.99 0.60 6.96
C ASP A 118 21.96 1.49 7.68
N ASN A 119 20.68 1.23 7.43
CA ASN A 119 19.57 1.88 8.12
C ASN A 119 18.28 1.04 8.05
N ILE A 120 17.31 1.42 8.87
CA ILE A 120 15.93 0.94 8.81
C ILE A 120 15.01 2.15 8.66
N CYS A 121 14.10 2.14 7.70
CA CYS A 121 13.17 3.25 7.48
C CYS A 121 11.70 2.78 7.58
N VAL A 122 10.82 3.70 7.96
CA VAL A 122 9.37 3.48 7.97
C VAL A 122 8.67 4.66 7.28
N HIS A 123 8.03 4.37 6.15
CA HIS A 123 7.15 5.31 5.44
C HIS A 123 5.71 5.05 5.86
N VAL A 124 4.97 6.09 6.26
CA VAL A 124 3.57 5.97 6.68
C VAL A 124 2.73 7.00 5.94
N TYR A 125 1.74 6.53 5.19
CA TYR A 125 0.90 7.35 4.32
C TYR A 125 -0.50 7.57 4.90
N ALA A 126 -1.09 8.71 4.58
CA ALA A 126 -2.45 9.08 4.99
C ALA A 126 -3.55 8.16 4.41
N THR A 127 -3.22 7.35 3.40
CA THR A 127 -4.09 6.29 2.88
C THR A 127 -4.16 5.06 3.79
N GLY A 128 -3.58 5.07 4.99
CA GLY A 128 -3.65 3.92 5.89
C GLY A 128 -2.71 2.78 5.48
N VAL A 129 -1.65 3.10 4.74
CA VAL A 129 -0.61 2.16 4.34
C VAL A 129 0.77 2.66 4.74
N GLY A 130 1.75 1.78 4.75
CA GLY A 130 3.14 2.12 4.99
C GLY A 130 4.08 1.07 4.45
N VAL A 131 5.38 1.37 4.50
CA VAL A 131 6.45 0.47 4.08
C VAL A 131 7.58 0.53 5.11
N VAL A 132 7.94 -0.61 5.68
CA VAL A 132 9.18 -0.78 6.45
C VAL A 132 10.28 -1.20 5.49
N THR A 133 11.47 -0.62 5.60
CA THR A 133 12.62 -0.98 4.77
C THR A 133 13.86 -1.28 5.60
N PHE A 134 14.61 -2.31 5.20
CA PHE A 134 15.93 -2.64 5.74
C PHE A 134 16.95 -2.48 4.61
N ASN A 135 17.86 -1.51 4.71
CA ASN A 135 18.91 -1.29 3.71
C ASN A 135 20.21 -1.93 4.17
N ILE A 136 20.76 -2.79 3.32
CA ILE A 136 21.83 -3.72 3.67
C ILE A 136 22.90 -3.66 2.59
N THR A 137 24.16 -3.50 3.02
CA THR A 137 25.31 -3.55 2.13
C THR A 137 26.14 -4.81 2.36
N ASN A 138 26.50 -5.46 1.26
CA ASN A 138 27.36 -6.64 1.22
C ASN A 138 28.76 -6.26 0.77
N TYR A 139 29.72 -6.33 1.68
CA TYR A 139 31.15 -6.12 1.41
C TYR A 139 31.96 -7.41 1.28
N LYS A 140 31.36 -8.59 1.55
CA LYS A 140 32.12 -9.83 1.76
C LYS A 140 31.89 -10.91 0.69
N TYR A 141 30.71 -10.95 0.09
CA TYR A 141 30.28 -12.09 -0.72
C TYR A 141 30.04 -11.70 -2.19
N PRO A 142 31.06 -11.77 -3.07
CA PRO A 142 30.96 -11.30 -4.46
C PRO A 142 30.39 -12.31 -5.46
N ASN A 143 30.05 -13.52 -5.04
CA ASN A 143 29.62 -14.59 -5.96
C ASN A 143 28.09 -14.56 -6.17
N LYS A 144 27.66 -15.05 -7.34
CA LYS A 144 26.25 -15.00 -7.79
C LYS A 144 25.34 -15.73 -6.81
N GLU A 145 25.77 -16.88 -6.31
CA GLU A 145 25.03 -17.75 -5.41
C GLU A 145 24.74 -17.05 -4.08
N ALA A 146 25.71 -16.31 -3.54
CA ALA A 146 25.52 -15.51 -2.34
C ALA A 146 24.58 -14.34 -2.57
N ILE A 147 24.65 -13.66 -3.73
CA ILE A 147 23.70 -12.57 -4.07
C ILE A 147 22.26 -13.10 -4.08
N LEU A 148 22.03 -14.25 -4.72
CA LEU A 148 20.73 -14.91 -4.74
C LEU A 148 20.29 -15.32 -3.33
N ALA A 149 21.17 -15.93 -2.55
CA ALA A 149 20.87 -16.35 -1.18
C ALA A 149 20.53 -15.16 -0.26
N ILE A 150 21.24 -14.04 -0.35
CA ILE A 150 20.92 -12.82 0.41
C ILE A 150 19.49 -12.38 0.10
N ASN A 151 19.16 -12.24 -1.20
CA ASN A 151 17.84 -11.78 -1.62
C ASN A 151 16.73 -12.75 -1.22
N GLU A 152 16.96 -14.05 -1.37
CA GLU A 152 15.95 -15.06 -1.13
C GLU A 152 15.66 -15.27 0.36
N PHE A 153 16.72 -15.42 1.18
CA PHE A 153 16.58 -15.73 2.59
C PHE A 153 16.39 -14.48 3.46
N GLY A 154 17.03 -13.36 3.12
CA GLY A 154 16.94 -12.13 3.91
C GLY A 154 15.57 -11.45 3.84
N ARG A 155 14.79 -11.70 2.78
CA ARG A 155 13.45 -11.11 2.61
C ARG A 155 12.31 -11.88 3.29
N ARG A 156 12.59 -13.00 3.96
CA ARG A 156 11.54 -13.94 4.41
C ARG A 156 10.80 -13.45 5.66
N MET A 157 9.48 -13.59 5.62
CA MET A 157 8.59 -13.19 6.70
C MET A 157 8.02 -14.40 7.45
N TYR A 158 7.69 -15.47 6.72
CA TYR A 158 7.12 -16.69 7.29
C TYR A 158 7.31 -17.92 6.38
N PRO A 159 7.08 -19.15 6.89
CA PRO A 159 7.20 -20.37 6.08
C PRO A 159 6.17 -20.41 4.93
N GLN A 160 6.66 -20.71 3.73
CA GLN A 160 5.85 -20.84 2.50
C GLN A 160 4.88 -22.00 2.56
N PHE A 161 5.32 -23.09 3.18
CA PHE A 161 4.59 -24.32 3.33
C PHE A 161 5.00 -25.03 4.60
N MET A 162 4.14 -25.95 5.03
CA MET A 162 4.40 -26.88 6.13
C MET A 162 4.27 -28.31 5.63
N SER A 163 4.94 -29.26 6.27
CA SER A 163 4.78 -30.69 5.98
C SER A 163 4.27 -31.45 7.19
N LYS A 164 3.60 -32.59 6.95
CA LYS A 164 3.10 -33.45 8.04
C LYS A 164 4.25 -33.89 8.93
N GLY A 165 4.17 -33.57 10.22
CA GLY A 165 5.22 -33.87 11.19
C GLY A 165 6.44 -32.92 11.17
N ASN A 166 6.51 -31.97 10.23
CA ASN A 166 7.54 -30.94 10.18
C ASN A 166 6.92 -29.59 9.73
N ARG A 167 6.52 -28.79 10.72
CA ARG A 167 5.91 -27.46 10.47
C ARG A 167 6.90 -26.44 9.91
N LEU A 168 8.21 -26.68 10.01
CA LEU A 168 9.27 -25.84 9.46
C LEU A 168 9.97 -26.50 8.27
N ALA A 169 9.26 -27.34 7.52
CA ALA A 169 9.80 -28.03 6.34
C ALA A 169 10.30 -27.09 5.23
N ALA A 170 9.90 -25.82 5.25
CA ALA A 170 10.44 -24.79 4.38
C ALA A 170 11.91 -24.44 4.67
N LYS A 171 12.45 -24.75 5.87
CA LYS A 171 13.87 -24.57 6.19
C LYS A 171 14.74 -25.43 5.28
N GLY A 172 15.73 -24.80 4.66
CA GLY A 172 16.64 -25.41 3.69
C GLY A 172 16.14 -25.44 2.24
N VAL A 173 14.87 -25.08 2.02
CA VAL A 173 14.35 -24.83 0.68
C VAL A 173 14.23 -23.33 0.44
N PHE A 174 13.42 -22.64 1.23
CA PHE A 174 13.04 -21.23 1.02
C PHE A 174 13.18 -20.37 2.28
N LEU A 175 13.03 -20.97 3.47
CA LEU A 175 13.09 -20.28 4.75
C LEU A 175 14.51 -20.35 5.32
N PRO A 176 15.08 -19.23 5.83
CA PRO A 176 16.31 -19.28 6.60
C PRO A 176 16.12 -20.08 7.89
N ASN A 177 17.24 -20.57 8.43
CA ASN A 177 17.27 -21.12 9.77
C ASN A 177 17.03 -20.04 10.81
N ARG A 178 17.67 -18.88 10.61
CA ARG A 178 17.63 -17.76 11.54
C ARG A 178 18.03 -16.45 10.85
N LEU A 179 17.38 -15.36 11.25
CA LEU A 179 17.71 -13.98 10.89
C LEU A 179 17.95 -13.20 12.17
N TRP A 180 19.11 -12.55 12.32
CA TRP A 180 19.37 -11.70 13.48
C TRP A 180 20.22 -10.51 13.10
N GLY A 181 20.15 -9.46 13.91
CA GLY A 181 20.88 -8.25 13.61
C GLY A 181 20.64 -7.18 14.64
N ARG A 182 21.42 -6.11 14.52
CA ARG A 182 21.34 -4.96 15.40
C ARG A 182 21.76 -3.67 14.70
N ILE A 183 21.17 -2.56 15.08
CA ILE A 183 21.57 -1.21 14.66
C ILE A 183 21.21 -0.23 15.77
N ALA A 184 22.20 0.51 16.29
CA ALA A 184 22.06 1.24 17.55
C ALA A 184 21.48 0.33 18.66
N ASP A 185 20.36 0.73 19.28
CA ASP A 185 19.65 -0.03 20.32
C ASP A 185 18.57 -0.98 19.75
N PHE A 186 18.35 -0.99 18.44
CA PHE A 186 17.43 -1.91 17.79
C PHE A 186 18.10 -3.26 17.59
N GLU A 187 17.55 -4.33 18.15
CA GLU A 187 18.04 -5.71 18.01
C GLU A 187 16.87 -6.66 17.72
N PHE A 188 17.09 -7.61 16.82
CA PHE A 188 16.11 -8.64 16.45
C PHE A 188 16.75 -10.01 16.30
N ASP A 189 15.96 -11.04 16.56
CA ASP A 189 16.38 -12.44 16.47
C ASP A 189 15.18 -13.35 16.14
N GLU A 190 15.15 -13.88 14.92
CA GLU A 190 14.04 -14.69 14.41
C GLU A 190 14.54 -16.07 13.96
N ASP A 191 13.99 -17.14 14.56
CA ASP A 191 14.28 -18.54 14.25
C ASP A 191 13.07 -19.31 13.68
N PHE A 192 11.95 -18.63 13.47
CA PHE A 192 10.65 -19.09 12.99
C PHE A 192 9.98 -20.13 13.88
N SER A 193 10.46 -20.33 15.11
CA SER A 193 9.91 -21.33 16.06
C SER A 193 8.44 -21.07 16.40
N ALA A 194 7.98 -19.82 16.31
CA ALA A 194 6.57 -19.45 16.52
C ALA A 194 5.60 -20.25 15.63
N TYR A 195 6.04 -20.66 14.43
CA TYR A 195 5.24 -21.47 13.50
C TYR A 195 5.14 -22.95 13.87
N GLN A 196 5.88 -23.41 14.88
CA GLN A 196 5.72 -24.76 15.44
C GLN A 196 4.48 -24.88 16.34
N LEU A 197 4.00 -23.76 16.87
CA LEU A 197 2.80 -23.69 17.70
C LEU A 197 1.52 -23.76 16.86
N ASP A 198 0.39 -23.92 17.53
CA ASP A 198 -0.92 -23.90 16.88
C ASP A 198 -1.20 -22.54 16.22
N ILE A 199 -1.73 -22.57 15.00
CA ILE A 199 -2.01 -21.37 14.20
C ILE A 199 -3.51 -21.28 14.00
N GLN A 200 -4.08 -20.21 14.55
CA GLN A 200 -5.49 -19.91 14.45
C GLN A 200 -5.82 -19.30 13.08
N THR A 201 -7.02 -19.60 12.57
CA THR A 201 -7.47 -19.14 11.26
C THR A 201 -7.60 -17.62 11.15
N ASP A 202 -7.84 -16.93 12.27
CA ASP A 202 -7.91 -15.47 12.36
C ASP A 202 -6.56 -14.80 12.64
N GLY A 203 -5.47 -15.58 12.66
CA GLY A 203 -4.13 -15.14 13.06
C GLY A 203 -3.00 -15.89 12.36
N ILE A 204 -3.18 -16.16 11.07
CA ILE A 204 -2.25 -16.93 10.21
C ILE A 204 -0.88 -16.25 10.11
N PHE A 205 -0.86 -14.91 10.02
CA PHE A 205 0.38 -14.15 10.01
C PHE A 205 0.93 -14.00 11.43
N LEU A 206 2.06 -14.64 11.68
CA LEU A 206 2.92 -14.40 12.84
C LEU A 206 4.08 -13.52 12.37
N PRO A 207 4.05 -12.19 12.59
CA PRO A 207 5.13 -11.33 12.17
C PRO A 207 6.46 -11.80 12.75
N PRO A 208 7.53 -11.86 11.94
CA PRO A 208 8.84 -12.21 12.42
C PRO A 208 9.39 -11.11 13.33
N ASP A 209 10.42 -11.44 14.11
CA ASP A 209 10.96 -10.58 15.16
C ASP A 209 11.42 -9.24 14.63
N HIS A 210 12.19 -9.23 13.52
CA HIS A 210 12.63 -7.99 12.87
C HIS A 210 11.49 -7.03 12.51
N ILE A 211 10.26 -7.52 12.30
CA ILE A 211 9.08 -6.69 12.04
C ILE A 211 8.40 -6.28 13.34
N LYS A 212 8.20 -7.21 14.28
CA LYS A 212 7.61 -6.90 15.60
C LYS A 212 8.40 -5.80 16.33
N LYS A 213 9.74 -5.87 16.28
CA LYS A 213 10.64 -4.89 16.92
C LYS A 213 10.43 -3.48 16.39
N VAL A 214 10.16 -3.31 15.09
CA VAL A 214 9.85 -1.98 14.50
C VAL A 214 8.63 -1.36 15.16
N PHE A 215 7.66 -2.19 15.54
CA PHE A 215 6.42 -1.78 16.18
C PHE A 215 6.44 -1.89 17.71
N GLY A 216 7.63 -1.94 18.33
CA GLY A 216 7.83 -1.70 19.76
C GLY A 216 7.80 -2.93 20.66
N TYR A 217 7.77 -4.15 20.10
CA TYR A 217 7.87 -5.37 20.89
C TYR A 217 9.29 -5.51 21.46
N LYS A 218 9.43 -5.88 22.74
CA LYS A 218 10.72 -5.98 23.44
C LYS A 218 11.02 -7.38 23.92
N GLY A 219 12.31 -7.71 24.08
CA GLY A 219 12.75 -9.01 24.58
C GLY A 219 12.07 -10.19 23.88
N LYS A 220 11.40 -11.04 24.67
CA LYS A 220 10.68 -12.25 24.22
C LYS A 220 9.16 -12.03 24.06
N GLU A 221 8.70 -10.79 24.00
CA GLU A 221 7.27 -10.49 23.84
C GLU A 221 6.71 -11.12 22.56
N GLN A 222 5.53 -11.72 22.71
CA GLN A 222 4.83 -12.45 21.66
C GLN A 222 3.53 -11.75 21.28
N ILE A 223 3.02 -12.16 20.12
CA ILE A 223 1.72 -11.71 19.63
C ILE A 223 0.63 -12.23 20.57
N GLY A 224 -0.08 -11.32 21.20
CA GLY A 224 -1.09 -11.61 22.23
C GLY A 224 -0.74 -11.05 23.61
N ASP A 225 0.50 -10.62 23.83
CA ASP A 225 0.91 -10.00 25.08
C ASP A 225 0.18 -8.66 25.31
N HIS A 226 -0.10 -8.35 26.58
CA HIS A 226 -0.85 -7.16 26.96
C HIS A 226 0.01 -5.89 26.90
N GLY A 227 -0.63 -4.75 26.62
CA GLY A 227 0.01 -3.43 26.70
C GLY A 227 0.57 -2.90 25.38
N GLN A 228 0.60 -3.72 24.33
CA GLN A 228 1.11 -3.32 23.02
C GLN A 228 0.25 -2.24 22.36
N LYS A 229 0.91 -1.20 21.84
CA LYS A 229 0.25 -0.13 21.08
C LYS A 229 0.01 -0.52 19.62
N PHE A 230 0.85 -1.41 19.09
CA PHE A 230 0.74 -1.96 17.76
C PHE A 230 0.45 -3.45 17.85
N VAL A 231 -0.61 -3.89 17.17
CA VAL A 231 -1.11 -5.27 17.22
C VAL A 231 -1.23 -5.81 15.80
N PHE A 232 -1.22 -7.12 15.65
CA PHE A 232 -1.25 -7.75 14.31
C PHE A 232 -2.53 -8.57 14.09
N ARG A 233 -3.30 -8.84 15.14
CA ARG A 233 -4.54 -9.62 15.07
C ARG A 233 -5.75 -8.83 15.55
N LYS A 234 -6.90 -9.09 14.93
CA LYS A 234 -8.16 -8.43 15.31
C LYS A 234 -8.55 -8.64 16.77
N ARG A 235 -8.27 -9.82 17.33
CA ARG A 235 -8.57 -10.16 18.73
C ARG A 235 -7.77 -9.35 19.76
N GLU A 236 -6.64 -8.78 19.34
CA GLU A 236 -5.77 -7.95 20.18
C GLU A 236 -6.15 -6.47 20.11
N GLU A 237 -7.08 -6.10 19.23
CA GLU A 237 -7.52 -4.72 19.06
C GLU A 237 -8.15 -4.19 20.35
N GLN A 238 -7.59 -3.08 20.84
CA GLN A 238 -8.12 -2.35 21.98
C GLN A 238 -8.25 -0.88 21.63
N LYS A 239 -9.04 -0.14 22.40
CA LYS A 239 -9.16 1.30 22.17
C LYS A 239 -7.78 1.95 22.33
N GLY A 240 -7.35 2.67 21.30
CA GLY A 240 -6.05 3.36 21.30
C GLY A 240 -4.88 2.49 20.84
N THR A 241 -5.14 1.36 20.19
CA THR A 241 -4.11 0.56 19.49
C THR A 241 -4.15 0.81 17.99
N ILE A 242 -3.07 0.46 17.29
CA ILE A 242 -3.01 0.40 15.82
C ILE A 242 -2.85 -1.05 15.40
N ARG A 243 -3.76 -1.54 14.55
CA ARG A 243 -3.58 -2.82 13.89
C ARG A 243 -2.66 -2.65 12.68
N ILE A 244 -1.61 -3.45 12.57
CA ILE A 244 -0.77 -3.61 11.38
C ILE A 244 -1.22 -4.86 10.63
N SER A 245 -1.35 -4.80 9.31
CA SER A 245 -1.76 -5.92 8.46
C SER A 245 -0.84 -6.02 7.25
N PRO A 246 -0.27 -7.20 6.95
CA PRO A 246 0.62 -7.36 5.79
C PRO A 246 -0.16 -7.17 4.47
N VAL A 247 0.49 -6.58 3.47
CA VAL A 247 -0.02 -6.50 2.09
C VAL A 247 0.63 -7.55 1.19
N THR A 248 1.84 -7.95 1.53
CA THR A 248 2.63 -8.98 0.86
C THR A 248 2.37 -10.36 1.47
N ASP A 249 2.76 -11.40 0.73
CA ASP A 249 2.70 -12.78 1.17
C ASP A 249 3.90 -13.11 2.08
N ASP A 250 4.46 -14.30 1.96
CA ASP A 250 5.54 -14.88 2.76
C ASP A 250 6.90 -14.13 2.72
N ARG A 251 6.99 -13.06 1.91
CA ARG A 251 8.23 -12.37 1.59
C ARG A 251 8.04 -10.86 1.40
N MET A 252 9.08 -10.12 1.77
CA MET A 252 9.23 -8.71 1.43
C MET A 252 9.59 -8.52 -0.05
N PHE A 253 9.18 -7.40 -0.63
CA PHE A 253 9.70 -6.95 -1.93
C PHE A 253 11.18 -6.62 -1.76
N PHE A 254 12.05 -6.92 -2.73
CA PHE A 254 13.47 -6.59 -2.61
C PHE A 254 13.99 -5.73 -3.74
N LEU A 255 14.83 -4.77 -3.41
CA LEU A 255 15.62 -4.02 -4.36
C LEU A 255 17.08 -4.46 -4.24
N SER A 256 17.75 -4.76 -5.35
CA SER A 256 19.15 -5.21 -5.30
C SER A 256 20.00 -4.61 -6.41
N HIS A 257 21.22 -4.21 -6.07
CA HIS A 257 22.21 -3.78 -7.03
C HIS A 257 23.46 -4.63 -6.87
N TYR A 258 23.91 -5.24 -7.97
CA TYR A 258 25.12 -6.05 -8.03
C TYR A 258 26.21 -5.27 -8.78
N ASN A 259 27.25 -4.87 -8.04
CA ASN A 259 28.36 -4.08 -8.57
C ASN A 259 29.32 -4.98 -9.34
N LYS A 260 28.95 -5.33 -10.57
CA LYS A 260 29.68 -6.27 -11.42
C LYS A 260 29.51 -5.92 -12.89
N ALA A 261 30.17 -4.85 -13.30
CA ALA A 261 30.10 -4.30 -14.65
C ALA A 261 30.44 -5.34 -15.73
N ASP A 262 31.50 -6.13 -15.53
CA ASP A 262 31.92 -7.21 -16.46
C ASP A 262 30.82 -8.26 -16.72
N LEU A 263 29.91 -8.48 -15.76
CA LEU A 263 28.80 -9.41 -15.94
C LEU A 263 27.75 -8.82 -16.90
N VAL A 264 27.56 -7.50 -16.92
CA VAL A 264 26.69 -6.85 -17.90
C VAL A 264 27.24 -7.06 -19.30
N ASP A 265 28.55 -6.88 -19.47
CA ASP A 265 29.23 -7.04 -20.75
C ASP A 265 29.13 -8.50 -21.27
N GLN A 266 29.15 -9.48 -20.36
CA GLN A 266 28.86 -10.88 -20.68
C GLN A 266 27.41 -11.11 -21.13
N LEU A 267 26.46 -10.52 -20.42
CA LEU A 267 25.02 -10.63 -20.69
C LEU A 267 24.59 -9.86 -21.95
N ALA A 268 25.37 -8.87 -22.37
CA ALA A 268 25.20 -8.07 -23.59
C ALA A 268 25.76 -8.75 -24.87
N LYS A 269 26.41 -9.91 -24.75
CA LYS A 269 26.91 -10.64 -25.92
C LYS A 269 25.74 -11.10 -26.79
N ARG A 270 25.86 -10.90 -28.10
CA ARG A 270 24.88 -11.43 -29.06
C ARG A 270 25.09 -12.93 -29.20
N THR A 271 24.01 -13.71 -29.18
CA THR A 271 24.08 -15.17 -29.38
C THR A 271 24.39 -15.50 -30.83
N ASP A 272 23.94 -14.68 -31.77
CA ASP A 272 24.28 -14.73 -33.19
C ASP A 272 24.42 -13.29 -33.73
N PRO A 273 25.62 -12.83 -34.11
CA PRO A 273 25.84 -11.48 -34.60
C PRO A 273 25.15 -11.15 -35.92
N GLU A 274 24.84 -12.16 -36.74
CA GLU A 274 24.39 -12.00 -38.14
C GLU A 274 22.88 -12.21 -38.31
N LYS A 275 22.18 -12.63 -37.24
CA LYS A 275 20.76 -13.01 -37.29
C LYS A 275 19.82 -11.91 -36.79
N GLU A 276 18.72 -11.73 -37.52
CA GLU A 276 17.54 -10.96 -37.08
C GLU A 276 16.40 -11.92 -36.69
N PRO A 277 15.69 -11.70 -35.57
CA PRO A 277 15.89 -10.62 -34.59
C PRO A 277 17.16 -10.83 -33.76
N ILE A 278 17.80 -9.72 -33.37
CA ILE A 278 18.96 -9.71 -32.46
C ILE A 278 18.58 -10.43 -31.15
N ALA A 279 19.41 -11.39 -30.75
CA ALA A 279 19.28 -12.09 -29.48
C ALA A 279 20.51 -11.87 -28.60
N TYR A 280 20.29 -11.57 -27.32
CA TYR A 280 21.32 -11.34 -26.32
C TYR A 280 21.45 -12.52 -25.34
N ALA A 281 22.63 -12.70 -24.76
CA ALA A 281 22.92 -13.79 -23.84
C ALA A 281 22.00 -13.78 -22.60
N PHE A 282 21.58 -12.60 -22.13
CA PHE A 282 20.67 -12.50 -20.97
C PHE A 282 19.31 -13.16 -21.20
N GLU A 283 18.84 -13.32 -22.45
CA GLU A 283 17.48 -13.75 -22.77
C GLU A 283 17.17 -15.19 -22.34
N LEU A 284 18.18 -15.99 -22.01
CA LEU A 284 18.06 -17.35 -21.47
C LEU A 284 19.06 -17.57 -20.31
N ASP A 285 19.56 -16.50 -19.69
CA ASP A 285 20.53 -16.63 -18.60
C ASP A 285 19.84 -17.03 -17.29
N ASN A 286 20.25 -18.17 -16.74
CA ASN A 286 19.67 -18.75 -15.52
C ASN A 286 19.89 -17.86 -14.29
N PHE A 287 21.05 -17.21 -14.19
CA PHE A 287 21.33 -16.31 -13.08
C PHE A 287 20.47 -15.05 -13.19
N TRP A 288 20.36 -14.46 -14.37
CA TRP A 288 19.57 -13.25 -14.59
C TRP A 288 18.10 -13.49 -14.28
N TYR A 289 17.53 -14.62 -14.73
CA TYR A 289 16.18 -15.03 -14.34
C TYR A 289 16.05 -15.11 -12.81
N ALA A 290 16.91 -15.92 -12.17
CA ALA A 290 16.85 -16.13 -10.73
C ALA A 290 17.02 -14.82 -9.96
N TYR A 291 17.83 -13.89 -10.45
CA TYR A 291 18.05 -12.60 -9.82
C TYR A 291 16.82 -11.69 -9.93
N ILE A 292 16.14 -11.68 -11.09
CA ILE A 292 14.88 -10.93 -11.27
C ILE A 292 13.77 -11.50 -10.39
N PHE A 293 13.57 -12.80 -10.37
CA PHE A 293 12.42 -13.40 -9.69
C PHE A 293 12.73 -13.76 -8.21
N GLY A 294 13.99 -13.62 -7.80
CA GLY A 294 14.47 -13.93 -6.46
C GLY A 294 14.48 -15.43 -6.19
N ASP A 295 14.89 -16.24 -7.16
CA ASP A 295 15.07 -17.68 -6.99
C ASP A 295 16.42 -17.99 -6.33
N LYS A 296 16.47 -19.08 -5.57
CA LYS A 296 17.62 -19.44 -4.72
C LYS A 296 18.90 -19.77 -5.51
N GLU A 297 18.79 -20.54 -6.60
CA GLU A 297 19.96 -21.11 -7.30
C GLU A 297 19.86 -20.98 -8.82
N GLY A 298 18.67 -21.06 -9.38
CA GLY A 298 18.41 -21.03 -10.82
C GLY A 298 16.92 -20.84 -11.09
N PRO A 299 16.50 -20.83 -12.36
CA PRO A 299 15.13 -20.54 -12.72
C PRO A 299 14.15 -21.53 -12.10
N SER A 300 13.08 -21.02 -11.49
CA SER A 300 11.95 -21.84 -11.03
C SER A 300 11.07 -22.37 -12.17
N ILE A 301 11.48 -22.15 -13.43
CA ILE A 301 10.74 -22.48 -14.64
C ILE A 301 11.51 -23.47 -15.50
N ALA A 302 10.79 -24.45 -16.04
CA ALA A 302 11.39 -25.53 -16.85
C ALA A 302 11.25 -25.35 -18.37
N ASP A 303 10.32 -24.50 -18.86
CA ASP A 303 10.17 -24.23 -20.28
C ASP A 303 11.00 -22.99 -20.67
N ASP A 304 12.02 -23.21 -21.50
CA ASP A 304 12.96 -22.17 -21.95
C ASP A 304 12.24 -21.01 -22.68
N ARG A 305 11.15 -21.28 -23.40
CA ARG A 305 10.43 -20.22 -24.13
C ARG A 305 9.71 -19.31 -23.15
N MET A 306 9.09 -19.88 -22.12
CA MET A 306 8.44 -19.12 -21.07
C MET A 306 9.49 -18.35 -20.24
N GLN A 307 10.63 -18.98 -19.90
CA GLN A 307 11.77 -18.29 -19.27
C GLN A 307 12.19 -17.06 -20.07
N ARG A 308 12.41 -17.23 -21.38
CA ARG A 308 12.79 -16.14 -22.28
C ARG A 308 11.75 -15.04 -22.34
N ASN A 309 10.47 -15.40 -22.46
CA ASN A 309 9.39 -14.42 -22.52
C ASN A 309 9.30 -13.60 -21.22
N ASP A 310 9.43 -14.25 -20.07
CA ASP A 310 9.41 -13.60 -18.76
C ASP A 310 10.61 -12.66 -18.58
N ILE A 311 11.81 -13.11 -18.96
CA ILE A 311 13.02 -12.26 -18.96
C ILE A 311 12.82 -11.04 -19.84
N LEU A 312 12.39 -11.23 -21.09
CA LEU A 312 12.21 -10.12 -22.05
C LEU A 312 11.16 -9.12 -21.57
N LYS A 313 10.11 -9.60 -20.91
CA LYS A 313 9.06 -8.75 -20.35
C LYS A 313 9.56 -7.95 -19.14
N ALA A 314 10.39 -8.57 -18.29
CA ALA A 314 10.87 -8.00 -17.03
C ALA A 314 12.16 -7.16 -17.17
N THR A 315 12.89 -7.28 -18.27
CA THR A 315 14.23 -6.68 -18.44
C THR A 315 14.17 -5.34 -19.17
N TYR A 316 14.88 -4.35 -18.63
CA TYR A 316 15.10 -3.05 -19.26
C TYR A 316 16.54 -2.89 -19.73
N THR A 317 16.73 -2.67 -21.03
CA THR A 317 18.01 -2.87 -21.75
C THR A 317 18.62 -1.61 -22.36
N ARG A 318 18.12 -0.41 -22.03
CA ARG A 318 18.51 0.86 -22.69
C ARG A 318 20.03 1.05 -22.84
N TRP A 319 20.78 0.70 -21.80
CA TRP A 319 22.23 0.88 -21.73
C TRP A 319 22.99 -0.46 -21.67
N LEU A 320 22.42 -1.53 -22.23
CA LEU A 320 23.05 -2.85 -22.21
C LEU A 320 24.35 -2.88 -23.05
N ASP A 321 24.31 -2.36 -24.27
CA ASP A 321 25.36 -2.58 -25.29
C ASP A 321 26.29 -1.35 -25.45
N THR A 322 26.76 -0.78 -24.33
CA THR A 322 27.60 0.43 -24.31
C THR A 322 29.08 0.14 -24.54
N GLU A 323 29.58 -1.03 -24.12
CA GLU A 323 30.98 -1.44 -24.29
C GLU A 323 31.36 -1.48 -25.77
N LYS A 324 30.51 -2.11 -26.61
CA LYS A 324 30.69 -2.17 -28.07
C LYS A 324 30.70 -0.79 -28.74
N ARG A 325 30.13 0.23 -28.09
CA ARG A 325 30.13 1.62 -28.55
C ARG A 325 31.30 2.44 -28.00
N GLY A 326 32.15 1.85 -27.16
CA GLY A 326 33.27 2.53 -26.51
C GLY A 326 32.85 3.48 -25.39
N TRP A 327 31.65 3.32 -24.82
CA TRP A 327 31.10 4.19 -23.77
C TRP A 327 31.34 3.65 -22.35
N GLY A 328 32.12 2.57 -22.22
CA GLY A 328 32.32 1.84 -20.96
C GLY A 328 31.26 0.76 -20.72
N SER A 329 31.34 0.09 -19.57
CA SER A 329 30.44 -1.02 -19.22
C SER A 329 28.98 -0.57 -19.07
N GLY A 330 28.08 -1.45 -19.47
CA GLY A 330 26.65 -1.18 -19.51
C GLY A 330 25.96 -1.24 -18.15
N SER A 331 24.64 -1.12 -18.21
CA SER A 331 23.76 -1.43 -17.08
C SER A 331 22.56 -2.26 -17.53
N LEU A 332 22.17 -3.21 -16.70
CA LEU A 332 20.99 -4.05 -16.92
C LEU A 332 20.06 -3.96 -15.71
N TYR A 333 18.77 -3.80 -15.97
CA TYR A 333 17.75 -3.69 -14.95
C TYR A 333 16.67 -4.73 -15.16
N GLY A 334 16.12 -5.24 -14.07
CA GLY A 334 15.08 -6.25 -14.09
C GLY A 334 14.02 -5.94 -13.04
N ILE A 335 12.76 -5.98 -13.43
CA ILE A 335 11.63 -5.67 -12.55
C ILE A 335 10.66 -6.83 -12.59
N SER A 336 10.24 -7.29 -11.42
CA SER A 336 9.13 -8.22 -11.29
C SER A 336 8.12 -7.70 -10.27
N ARG A 337 7.08 -8.49 -9.99
CA ARG A 337 6.10 -8.15 -8.96
C ARG A 337 6.73 -8.06 -7.56
N ASP A 338 7.83 -8.79 -7.33
CA ASP A 338 8.44 -8.98 -6.02
C ASP A 338 9.87 -8.43 -5.93
N SER A 339 10.43 -7.88 -7.03
CA SER A 339 11.77 -7.30 -7.00
C SER A 339 12.02 -6.15 -7.98
N PHE A 340 13.07 -5.39 -7.68
CA PHE A 340 13.76 -4.52 -8.63
C PHE A 340 15.27 -4.72 -8.52
N VAL A 341 15.88 -5.26 -9.57
CA VAL A 341 17.31 -5.58 -9.58
C VAL A 341 18.07 -4.81 -10.64
N SER A 342 19.35 -4.59 -10.39
CA SER A 342 20.29 -4.09 -11.38
C SER A 342 21.66 -4.76 -11.29
N ILE A 343 22.36 -4.76 -12.42
CA ILE A 343 23.78 -5.09 -12.54
C ILE A 343 24.45 -3.93 -13.24
N GLY A 344 25.58 -3.48 -12.72
CA GLY A 344 26.34 -2.38 -13.32
C GLY A 344 27.46 -1.88 -12.40
N THR A 345 27.80 -0.62 -12.55
CA THR A 345 28.81 0.08 -11.74
C THR A 345 28.20 0.70 -10.48
N ASP A 346 29.06 1.16 -9.57
CA ASP A 346 28.68 1.88 -8.34
C ASP A 346 27.75 3.08 -8.59
N PHE A 347 27.95 3.81 -9.69
CA PHE A 347 27.07 4.90 -10.10
C PHE A 347 25.59 4.47 -10.23
N ILE A 348 25.35 3.27 -10.78
CA ILE A 348 24.01 2.69 -10.85
C ILE A 348 23.51 2.32 -9.45
N GLY A 349 24.39 1.81 -8.59
CA GLY A 349 24.09 1.54 -7.19
C GLY A 349 23.62 2.77 -6.42
N GLN A 350 24.20 3.94 -6.66
CA GLN A 350 23.73 5.19 -6.06
C GLN A 350 22.30 5.52 -6.48
N HIS A 351 21.97 5.42 -7.78
CA HIS A 351 20.60 5.61 -8.25
C HIS A 351 19.62 4.62 -7.63
N MET A 352 20.01 3.34 -7.55
CA MET A 352 19.23 2.26 -6.93
C MET A 352 18.88 2.54 -5.47
N GLN A 353 19.76 3.20 -4.71
CA GLN A 353 19.55 3.52 -3.30
C GLN A 353 18.85 4.87 -3.06
N THR A 354 18.64 5.66 -4.12
CA THR A 354 18.07 7.01 -4.03
C THR A 354 16.80 7.09 -4.89
N MET A 355 16.89 7.63 -6.11
CA MET A 355 15.73 7.87 -6.97
C MET A 355 14.96 6.58 -7.33
N TYR A 356 15.64 5.47 -7.56
CA TYR A 356 14.99 4.21 -7.90
C TYR A 356 14.41 3.49 -6.67
N TYR A 357 14.98 3.73 -5.50
CA TYR A 357 14.38 3.35 -4.22
C TYR A 357 13.05 4.08 -4.00
N GLN A 358 13.01 5.41 -4.19
CA GLN A 358 11.78 6.20 -4.05
C GLN A 358 10.69 5.76 -5.03
N MET A 359 11.09 5.42 -6.27
CA MET A 359 10.17 4.89 -7.27
C MET A 359 9.55 3.56 -6.85
N ALA A 360 10.36 2.64 -6.29
CA ALA A 360 9.87 1.36 -5.78
C ALA A 360 8.90 1.55 -4.61
N ILE A 361 9.23 2.42 -3.64
CA ILE A 361 8.35 2.76 -2.52
C ILE A 361 7.00 3.27 -3.01
N LEU A 362 7.01 4.21 -3.96
CA LEU A 362 5.78 4.77 -4.50
C LEU A 362 4.88 3.70 -5.14
N CYS A 363 5.44 2.82 -5.97
CA CYS A 363 4.70 1.74 -6.61
C CYS A 363 4.12 0.74 -5.59
N LEU A 364 4.87 0.39 -4.54
CA LEU A 364 4.39 -0.47 -3.46
C LEU A 364 3.25 0.18 -2.67
N VAL A 365 3.37 1.48 -2.39
CA VAL A 365 2.33 2.27 -1.70
C VAL A 365 1.07 2.39 -2.56
N GLN A 366 1.22 2.56 -3.87
CA GLN A 366 0.10 2.56 -4.80
C GLN A 366 -0.63 1.22 -4.77
N ARG A 367 0.09 0.11 -4.90
CA ARG A 367 -0.48 -1.24 -4.81
C ARG A 367 -1.21 -1.48 -3.49
N ALA A 368 -0.56 -1.14 -2.38
CA ALA A 368 -1.12 -1.28 -1.04
C ALA A 368 -2.38 -0.44 -0.84
N SER A 369 -2.39 0.79 -1.37
CA SER A 369 -3.53 1.70 -1.30
C SER A 369 -4.71 1.17 -2.13
N ILE A 370 -4.46 0.64 -3.33
CA ILE A 370 -5.51 0.04 -4.16
C ILE A 370 -6.18 -1.12 -3.42
N LEU A 371 -5.40 -2.07 -2.92
CA LEU A 371 -5.90 -3.19 -2.13
C LEU A 371 -6.64 -2.74 -0.86
N ARG A 372 -6.16 -1.66 -0.24
CA ARG A 372 -6.82 -1.05 0.92
C ARG A 372 -8.20 -0.52 0.55
N PHE A 373 -8.32 0.26 -0.53
CA PHE A 373 -9.61 0.80 -0.96
C PHE A 373 -10.60 -0.31 -1.33
N SER A 374 -10.19 -1.33 -2.10
CA SER A 374 -11.06 -2.47 -2.44
C SER A 374 -11.56 -3.22 -1.20
N TRP A 375 -10.70 -3.38 -0.17
CA TRP A 375 -11.12 -3.96 1.10
C TRP A 375 -12.18 -3.09 1.81
N GLU A 376 -12.01 -1.77 1.81
CA GLU A 376 -12.97 -0.84 2.44
C GLU A 376 -14.31 -0.80 1.73
N ILE A 377 -14.32 -0.81 0.39
CA ILE A 377 -15.54 -0.94 -0.41
C ILE A 377 -16.29 -2.21 0.03
N SER A 378 -15.59 -3.34 0.10
CA SER A 378 -16.16 -4.60 0.56
C SER A 378 -16.72 -4.52 1.98
N GLN A 379 -16.04 -3.84 2.92
CA GLN A 379 -16.54 -3.64 4.28
C GLN A 379 -17.81 -2.78 4.32
N ILE A 380 -17.86 -1.70 3.54
CA ILE A 380 -19.04 -0.83 3.44
C ILE A 380 -20.22 -1.60 2.87
N ILE A 381 -20.02 -2.35 1.78
CA ILE A 381 -21.04 -3.18 1.14
C ILE A 381 -21.60 -4.23 2.12
N ASN A 382 -20.72 -4.92 2.86
CA ASN A 382 -21.14 -5.90 3.86
C ASN A 382 -21.98 -5.24 4.98
N ARG A 383 -21.62 -4.02 5.42
CA ARG A 383 -22.38 -3.27 6.43
C ARG A 383 -23.73 -2.80 5.90
N LEU A 384 -23.81 -2.41 4.62
CA LEU A 384 -25.03 -2.02 3.93
C LEU A 384 -26.06 -3.16 3.92
N PHE A 385 -25.63 -4.37 3.58
CA PHE A 385 -26.53 -5.53 3.53
C PHE A 385 -26.87 -6.14 4.90
N ALA A 386 -26.04 -5.89 5.93
CA ALA A 386 -26.23 -6.46 7.27
C ALA A 386 -27.25 -5.72 8.16
N ASN A 387 -28.03 -4.76 7.64
CA ASN A 387 -29.07 -4.01 8.39
C ASN A 387 -28.61 -3.37 9.72
N LYS A 388 -27.31 -3.04 9.84
CA LYS A 388 -26.79 -2.32 11.00
C LYS A 388 -27.13 -0.83 10.89
N LYS A 389 -27.41 -0.17 12.03
CA LYS A 389 -27.57 1.30 12.17
C LYS A 389 -26.24 2.04 11.88
N VAL A 390 -25.70 1.89 10.69
CA VAL A 390 -24.53 2.62 10.22
C VAL A 390 -25.03 3.78 9.35
N LYS A 391 -24.26 4.88 9.26
CA LYS A 391 -24.45 5.95 8.28
C LYS A 391 -23.60 5.63 7.04
N PRO A 392 -24.02 4.69 6.16
CA PRO A 392 -23.21 4.28 5.02
C PRO A 392 -22.92 5.45 4.08
N GLU A 393 -23.81 6.44 4.02
CA GLU A 393 -23.66 7.62 3.17
C GLU A 393 -22.39 8.40 3.51
N GLN A 394 -22.16 8.64 4.81
CA GLN A 394 -20.96 9.32 5.28
C GLN A 394 -19.70 8.48 5.01
N ALA A 395 -19.77 7.17 5.24
CA ALA A 395 -18.63 6.27 4.99
C ALA A 395 -18.24 6.25 3.51
N ILE A 396 -19.21 6.21 2.60
CA ILE A 396 -18.99 6.27 1.14
C ILE A 396 -18.36 7.60 0.75
N ARG A 397 -18.91 8.74 1.22
CA ARG A 397 -18.35 10.08 0.92
C ARG A 397 -16.91 10.21 1.40
N GLU A 398 -16.63 9.81 2.64
CA GLU A 398 -15.27 9.86 3.18
C GLU A 398 -14.30 8.96 2.40
N LEU A 399 -14.71 7.75 2.02
CA LEU A 399 -13.87 6.86 1.23
C LEU A 399 -13.58 7.47 -0.16
N TYR A 400 -14.59 8.07 -0.80
CA TYR A 400 -14.46 8.73 -2.10
C TYR A 400 -13.54 9.95 -2.05
N GLU A 401 -13.61 10.77 -1.00
CA GLU A 401 -12.67 11.87 -0.80
C GLU A 401 -11.22 11.39 -0.67
N ASN A 402 -11.00 10.29 0.05
CA ASN A 402 -9.66 9.69 0.18
C ASN A 402 -9.16 9.07 -1.12
N TYR A 403 -10.05 8.46 -1.90
CA TYR A 403 -9.74 7.95 -3.22
C TYR A 403 -9.32 9.08 -4.18
N ILE A 404 -10.03 10.23 -4.19
CA ILE A 404 -9.62 11.41 -4.97
C ILE A 404 -8.24 11.90 -4.54
N ARG A 405 -7.93 11.91 -3.25
CA ARG A 405 -6.59 12.28 -2.76
C ARG A 405 -5.54 11.30 -3.25
N PHE A 406 -5.81 10.00 -3.18
CA PHE A 406 -4.92 8.96 -3.69
C PHE A 406 -4.60 9.17 -5.18
N ILE A 407 -5.62 9.33 -6.03
CA ILE A 407 -5.42 9.56 -7.48
C ILE A 407 -4.61 10.82 -7.77
N ASN A 408 -4.84 11.90 -7.01
CA ASN A 408 -4.17 13.18 -7.28
C ASN A 408 -2.80 13.35 -6.62
N GLN A 409 -2.48 12.57 -5.58
CA GLN A 409 -1.31 12.79 -4.74
C GLN A 409 -0.40 11.57 -4.59
N ILE A 410 -0.80 10.38 -5.04
CA ILE A 410 0.00 9.16 -4.93
C ILE A 410 0.07 8.43 -6.28
N TYR A 411 -1.05 8.29 -7.00
CA TYR A 411 -1.10 7.57 -8.27
C TYR A 411 -0.82 8.50 -9.47
N PHE A 412 0.46 8.66 -9.80
CA PHE A 412 0.91 9.49 -10.92
C PHE A 412 1.13 8.66 -12.18
N ARG A 413 0.85 9.25 -13.35
CA ARG A 413 1.20 8.64 -14.66
C ARG A 413 2.68 8.78 -14.98
N GLU A 414 3.30 9.85 -14.51
CA GLU A 414 4.71 10.16 -14.71
C GLU A 414 5.22 10.88 -13.47
N ILE A 415 6.45 10.56 -13.02
CA ILE A 415 7.02 11.15 -11.79
C ILE A 415 8.33 11.92 -12.03
N THR A 416 8.91 11.85 -13.22
CA THR A 416 10.20 12.45 -13.56
C THR A 416 10.24 12.86 -15.03
N PRO A 417 10.91 13.97 -15.41
CA PRO A 417 11.12 14.32 -16.81
C PRO A 417 12.19 13.46 -17.49
N GLN A 418 12.92 12.61 -16.74
CA GLN A 418 14.04 11.84 -17.29
C GLN A 418 13.54 10.60 -18.01
N ILE A 419 13.89 10.46 -19.29
CA ILE A 419 13.42 9.39 -20.19
C ILE A 419 13.60 8.00 -19.56
N GLN A 420 14.79 7.70 -19.02
CA GLN A 420 15.05 6.41 -18.37
C GLN A 420 14.17 6.20 -17.14
N GLY A 421 13.91 7.26 -16.37
CA GLY A 421 13.02 7.20 -15.22
C GLY A 421 11.56 6.96 -15.60
N ILE A 422 11.09 7.60 -16.68
CA ILE A 422 9.75 7.38 -17.24
C ILE A 422 9.58 5.92 -17.64
N GLU A 423 10.56 5.36 -18.36
CA GLU A 423 10.49 3.99 -18.84
C GLU A 423 10.55 2.94 -17.72
N LEU A 424 11.45 3.13 -16.74
CA LEU A 424 11.53 2.26 -15.57
C LEU A 424 10.23 2.32 -14.75
N TYR A 425 9.68 3.52 -14.55
CA TYR A 425 8.41 3.69 -13.85
C TYR A 425 7.26 2.99 -14.57
N ASN A 426 7.16 3.14 -15.90
CA ASN A 426 6.15 2.44 -16.70
C ASN A 426 6.31 0.92 -16.62
N LEU A 427 7.54 0.41 -16.62
CA LEU A 427 7.80 -1.01 -16.44
C LEU A 427 7.38 -1.50 -15.05
N PHE A 428 7.64 -0.72 -13.99
CA PHE A 428 7.12 -0.98 -12.65
C PHE A 428 5.59 -1.07 -12.61
N GLN A 429 4.90 -0.07 -13.16
CA GLN A 429 3.44 -0.02 -13.22
C GLN A 429 2.88 -1.27 -13.92
N LYS A 430 3.52 -1.68 -15.02
CA LYS A 430 3.13 -2.85 -15.81
C LYS A 430 3.36 -4.17 -15.07
N GLU A 431 4.54 -4.39 -14.50
CA GLU A 431 4.86 -5.65 -13.80
C GLU A 431 4.07 -5.84 -12.51
N MET A 432 3.69 -4.75 -11.85
CA MET A 432 2.79 -4.77 -10.69
C MET A 432 1.29 -4.73 -11.07
N ASN A 433 0.95 -4.69 -12.37
CA ASN A 433 -0.41 -4.61 -12.90
C ASN A 433 -1.23 -3.39 -12.40
N LEU A 434 -0.56 -2.31 -12.00
CA LEU A 434 -1.19 -1.18 -11.29
C LEU A 434 -2.21 -0.43 -12.13
N GLU A 435 -1.97 -0.28 -13.43
CA GLU A 435 -2.91 0.41 -14.32
C GLU A 435 -4.28 -0.27 -14.40
N LYS A 436 -4.28 -1.60 -14.47
CA LYS A 436 -5.51 -2.39 -14.50
C LYS A 436 -6.22 -2.33 -13.15
N GLU A 437 -5.50 -2.60 -12.06
CA GLU A 437 -6.08 -2.61 -10.70
C GLU A 437 -6.64 -1.22 -10.32
N ALA A 438 -5.97 -0.14 -10.70
CA ALA A 438 -6.45 1.21 -10.46
C ALA A 438 -7.73 1.52 -11.27
N LYS A 439 -7.83 1.03 -12.51
CA LYS A 439 -9.02 1.19 -13.35
C LYS A 439 -10.21 0.38 -12.81
N ASP A 440 -9.97 -0.84 -12.37
CA ASP A 440 -11.01 -1.70 -11.78
C ASP A 440 -11.53 -1.05 -10.48
N LEU A 441 -10.64 -0.52 -9.63
CA LEU A 441 -10.99 0.24 -8.43
C LEU A 441 -11.81 1.51 -8.76
N ASP A 442 -11.46 2.25 -9.81
CA ASP A 442 -12.22 3.43 -10.24
C ASP A 442 -13.68 3.09 -10.57
N GLY A 443 -13.89 1.96 -11.26
CA GLY A 443 -15.22 1.42 -11.53
C GLY A 443 -16.00 1.10 -10.26
N GLU A 444 -15.39 0.34 -9.34
CA GLU A 444 -16.00 -0.01 -8.05
C GLU A 444 -16.37 1.24 -7.22
N MET A 445 -15.50 2.24 -7.20
CA MET A 445 -15.73 3.50 -6.50
C MET A 445 -16.87 4.32 -7.11
N GLN A 446 -16.95 4.38 -8.44
CA GLN A 446 -18.04 5.06 -9.16
C GLN A 446 -19.38 4.36 -8.91
N GLU A 447 -19.43 3.02 -8.94
CA GLU A 447 -20.65 2.27 -8.64
C GLU A 447 -21.13 2.53 -7.20
N LEU A 448 -20.22 2.50 -6.23
CA LEU A 448 -20.54 2.76 -4.83
C LEU A 448 -21.04 4.20 -4.62
N PHE A 449 -20.44 5.18 -5.29
CA PHE A 449 -20.86 6.58 -5.24
C PHE A 449 -22.21 6.81 -5.95
N ASN A 450 -22.45 6.15 -7.08
CA ASN A 450 -23.72 6.21 -7.80
C ASN A 450 -24.86 5.59 -6.98
N TYR A 451 -24.60 4.49 -6.27
CA TYR A 451 -25.56 3.94 -5.31
C TYR A 451 -25.97 4.97 -4.24
N LEU A 452 -24.99 5.71 -3.70
CA LEU A 452 -25.25 6.80 -2.76
C LEU A 452 -26.11 7.90 -3.38
N SER A 453 -25.77 8.38 -4.57
CA SER A 453 -26.49 9.48 -5.23
C SER A 453 -27.94 9.10 -5.55
N VAL A 454 -28.20 7.88 -6.01
CA VAL A 454 -29.55 7.34 -6.23
C VAL A 454 -30.35 7.27 -4.93
N LYS A 455 -29.72 6.86 -3.82
CA LYS A 455 -30.37 6.81 -2.50
C LYS A 455 -30.73 8.21 -1.97
N GLU A 456 -29.86 9.19 -2.16
CA GLU A 456 -30.14 10.59 -1.79
C GLU A 456 -31.26 11.19 -2.66
N GLN A 457 -31.24 10.92 -3.97
CA GLN A 457 -32.29 11.35 -4.90
C GLN A 457 -33.64 10.68 -4.63
N THR A 458 -33.67 9.40 -4.24
CA THR A 458 -34.93 8.73 -3.86
C THR A 458 -35.49 9.28 -2.55
N HIS A 459 -34.65 9.66 -1.58
CA HIS A 459 -35.12 10.38 -0.39
C HIS A 459 -35.68 11.76 -0.74
N LEU A 460 -35.01 12.52 -1.63
CA LEU A 460 -35.52 13.79 -2.15
C LEU A 460 -36.81 13.61 -2.96
N GLY A 461 -36.93 12.55 -3.76
CA GLY A 461 -38.12 12.21 -4.53
C GLY A 461 -39.30 11.77 -3.66
N GLN A 462 -39.05 11.05 -2.57
CA GLN A 462 -40.06 10.73 -1.55
C GLN A 462 -40.51 11.99 -0.80
N MET A 463 -39.59 12.89 -0.45
CA MET A 463 -39.94 14.19 0.11
C MET A 463 -40.75 15.02 -0.90
N ALA A 464 -40.32 15.09 -2.15
CA ALA A 464 -41.04 15.79 -3.21
C ALA A 464 -42.43 15.18 -3.42
N ASN A 465 -42.60 13.86 -3.45
CA ASN A 465 -43.91 13.22 -3.59
C ASN A 465 -44.84 13.42 -2.39
N LEU A 466 -44.31 13.60 -1.18
CA LEU A 466 -45.11 13.94 0.00
C LEU A 466 -45.52 15.42 -0.01
N PHE A 467 -44.62 16.32 -0.41
CA PHE A 467 -44.84 17.76 -0.33
C PHE A 467 -45.43 18.39 -1.60
N LEU A 468 -45.22 17.83 -2.80
CA LEU A 468 -45.77 18.33 -4.07
C LEU A 468 -47.31 18.35 -4.09
N PRO A 469 -48.02 17.26 -3.70
CA PRO A 469 -49.48 17.30 -3.64
C PRO A 469 -49.99 18.31 -2.60
N LEU A 470 -49.24 18.48 -1.51
CA LEU A 470 -49.59 19.37 -0.40
C LEU A 470 -49.38 20.85 -0.76
N THR A 471 -48.30 21.19 -1.46
CA THR A 471 -48.05 22.54 -1.97
C THR A 471 -48.97 22.90 -3.14
N LEU A 472 -49.32 21.93 -4.00
CA LEU A 472 -50.34 22.12 -5.03
C LEU A 472 -51.74 22.40 -4.43
N LEU A 473 -52.13 21.69 -3.35
CA LEU A 473 -53.37 21.96 -2.61
C LEU A 473 -53.38 23.37 -2.00
N ILE A 474 -52.31 23.78 -1.34
CA ILE A 474 -52.18 25.13 -0.76
C ILE A 474 -52.27 26.19 -1.87
N GLY A 475 -51.58 25.99 -2.99
CA GLY A 475 -51.63 26.89 -4.14
C GLY A 475 -53.04 27.00 -4.75
N PHE A 476 -53.76 25.87 -4.85
CA PHE A 476 -55.14 25.84 -5.34
C PHE A 476 -56.10 26.62 -4.43
N PHE A 477 -55.96 26.49 -3.11
CA PHE A 477 -56.79 27.25 -2.15
C PHE A 477 -56.34 28.71 -1.99
N SER A 478 -55.12 29.09 -2.33
CA SER A 478 -54.67 30.50 -2.32
C SER A 478 -55.10 31.31 -3.55
N MET A 479 -55.57 30.66 -4.63
CA MET A 479 -56.03 31.35 -5.83
C MET A 479 -57.41 31.99 -5.63
N HIS A 480 -57.44 33.30 -5.37
CA HIS A 480 -58.64 34.10 -5.06
C HIS A 480 -59.78 33.92 -6.08
N SER A 481 -59.47 33.84 -7.38
CA SER A 481 -60.47 33.77 -8.47
C SER A 481 -61.21 32.43 -8.61
N ILE A 482 -60.61 31.30 -8.21
CA ILE A 482 -61.24 29.97 -8.33
C ILE A 482 -62.11 29.68 -7.10
N ASN A 483 -61.73 30.21 -5.95
CA ASN A 483 -62.43 29.99 -4.68
C ASN A 483 -63.78 30.71 -4.62
N ASP A 484 -63.84 31.96 -5.10
CA ASP A 484 -65.08 32.73 -5.14
C ASP A 484 -66.17 32.08 -6.00
N HIS A 485 -65.78 31.36 -7.06
CA HIS A 485 -66.74 30.77 -8.01
C HIS A 485 -67.18 29.34 -7.62
N PHE A 486 -66.29 28.53 -7.03
CA PHE A 486 -66.56 27.12 -6.74
C PHE A 486 -67.23 26.91 -5.37
N PHE A 487 -66.81 27.65 -4.33
CA PHE A 487 -67.36 27.49 -2.98
C PHE A 487 -68.61 28.31 -2.75
N ASN A 488 -68.68 29.54 -3.26
CA ASN A 488 -69.87 30.38 -3.15
C ASN A 488 -71.09 29.75 -3.85
N ARG A 489 -70.85 28.97 -4.91
CA ARG A 489 -71.88 28.20 -5.64
C ARG A 489 -72.31 26.90 -4.95
N ASN A 490 -71.47 26.30 -4.12
CA ASN A 490 -71.74 25.05 -3.39
C ASN A 490 -72.17 25.24 -1.93
N LEU A 491 -71.89 26.38 -1.29
CA LEU A 491 -72.36 26.72 0.07
C LEU A 491 -73.72 27.43 0.05
N SER A 492 -74.00 28.22 -1.00
CA SER A 492 -75.33 28.82 -1.21
C SER A 492 -76.41 27.77 -1.49
N SER A 493 -76.06 26.60 -2.02
CA SER A 493 -76.99 25.48 -2.21
C SER A 493 -77.34 24.73 -0.90
N ILE A 494 -76.63 25.01 0.20
CA ILE A 494 -76.84 24.40 1.53
C ILE A 494 -77.17 25.46 2.60
N GLY A 495 -77.38 26.72 2.20
CA GLY A 495 -77.92 27.79 3.06
C GLY A 495 -76.94 28.42 4.07
N ILE A 496 -75.62 28.29 3.86
CA ILE A 496 -74.61 28.86 4.76
C ILE A 496 -73.93 30.07 4.12
N ASN A 497 -74.12 31.26 4.69
CA ASN A 497 -73.35 32.46 4.32
C ASN A 497 -71.98 32.42 5.01
N ALA A 498 -70.92 32.08 4.26
CA ALA A 498 -69.56 32.13 4.76
C ALA A 498 -69.03 33.58 4.67
N ASN A 499 -68.85 34.24 5.82
CA ASN A 499 -68.09 35.49 5.87
C ASN A 499 -66.61 35.21 5.58
N LEU A 500 -65.92 36.15 4.89
CA LEU A 500 -64.49 36.10 4.53
C LEU A 500 -63.58 35.62 5.68
N THR A 501 -63.96 35.89 6.92
CA THR A 501 -63.20 35.53 8.14
C THR A 501 -63.06 34.03 8.39
N LEU A 502 -64.05 33.20 8.02
CA LEU A 502 -63.96 31.73 8.23
C LEU A 502 -63.02 31.08 7.20
N TYR A 503 -62.97 31.65 6.00
CA TYR A 503 -62.11 31.20 4.91
C TYR A 503 -60.63 31.51 5.18
N ASP A 504 -60.35 32.76 5.59
CA ASP A 504 -59.01 33.17 6.00
C ASP A 504 -58.53 32.34 7.20
N LEU A 505 -59.43 31.98 8.11
CA LEU A 505 -59.16 31.10 9.25
C LEU A 505 -58.81 29.66 8.81
N VAL A 506 -59.56 29.06 7.88
CA VAL A 506 -59.29 27.69 7.41
C VAL A 506 -57.99 27.61 6.62
N THR A 507 -57.72 28.60 5.77
CA THR A 507 -56.46 28.68 5.01
C THR A 507 -55.26 28.93 5.92
N THR A 508 -55.37 29.81 6.93
CA THR A 508 -54.31 29.96 7.94
C THR A 508 -54.14 28.72 8.81
N ILE A 509 -55.22 28.03 9.21
CA ILE A 509 -55.12 26.78 9.97
C ILE A 509 -54.41 25.69 9.14
N LEU A 510 -54.71 25.56 7.85
CA LEU A 510 -54.04 24.60 6.97
C LEU A 510 -52.57 24.97 6.73
N ALA A 511 -52.26 26.27 6.59
CA ALA A 511 -50.88 26.75 6.48
C ALA A 511 -50.10 26.51 7.79
N ILE A 512 -50.69 26.79 8.95
CA ILE A 512 -50.10 26.54 10.26
C ILE A 512 -49.93 25.03 10.48
N TRP A 513 -50.91 24.21 10.12
CA TRP A 513 -50.83 22.75 10.24
C TRP A 513 -49.73 22.17 9.35
N THR A 514 -49.57 22.67 8.12
CA THR A 514 -48.48 22.26 7.24
C THR A 514 -47.11 22.72 7.74
N ILE A 515 -47.00 23.93 8.29
CA ILE A 515 -45.78 24.40 8.98
C ILE A 515 -45.49 23.55 10.22
N ILE A 516 -46.49 23.17 11.00
CA ILE A 516 -46.35 22.31 12.19
C ILE A 516 -45.94 20.90 11.78
N VAL A 517 -46.54 20.31 10.76
CA VAL A 517 -46.14 18.99 10.23
C VAL A 517 -44.71 19.06 9.67
N PHE A 518 -44.35 20.14 8.98
CA PHE A 518 -42.99 20.39 8.49
C PHE A 518 -41.99 20.53 9.65
N MET A 519 -42.32 21.31 10.69
CA MET A 519 -41.49 21.46 11.88
C MET A 519 -41.39 20.16 12.68
N LEU A 520 -42.47 19.41 12.87
CA LEU A 520 -42.47 18.10 13.55
C LEU A 520 -41.69 17.06 12.74
N PHE A 521 -41.72 17.11 11.41
CA PHE A 521 -40.91 16.25 10.54
C PHE A 521 -39.43 16.62 10.60
N ILE A 522 -39.08 17.91 10.54
CA ILE A 522 -37.71 18.41 10.73
C ILE A 522 -37.19 18.04 12.12
N PHE A 523 -38.00 18.21 13.17
CA PHE A 523 -37.64 17.81 14.53
C PHE A 523 -37.44 16.29 14.62
N ARG A 524 -38.36 15.49 14.08
CA ARG A 524 -38.28 14.03 14.12
C ARG A 524 -37.09 13.47 13.31
N ASN A 525 -36.64 14.16 12.26
CA ASN A 525 -35.43 13.79 11.52
C ASN A 525 -34.15 14.36 12.16
N LYS A 526 -34.17 15.57 12.75
CA LYS A 526 -33.03 16.10 13.54
C LYS A 526 -32.71 15.23 14.76
N PHE A 527 -33.69 14.57 15.36
CA PHE A 527 -33.51 13.65 16.49
C PHE A 527 -33.29 12.18 16.09
N LYS A 528 -33.23 11.87 14.78
CA LYS A 528 -32.89 10.53 14.25
C LYS A 528 -31.51 10.44 13.57
N HIS A 529 -30.75 11.54 13.47
CA HIS A 529 -29.41 11.58 12.88
C HIS A 529 -28.29 11.47 13.92
#